data_AF-A0A2S6I948-F1
#
_entry.id   AF-A0A2S6I948-F1
#
_cell.length_a   1.000
_cell.length_b   1.000
_cell.length_c   1.000
_cell.angle_alpha   90.00
_cell.angle_beta   90.00
_cell.angle_gamma   90.00
#
_symmetry.space_group_name_H-M   'P 1'
#
loop_
_entity.id
_entity.type
_entity.pdbx_description
1 polymer ?
#
loop_
_entity_poly.entity_id
_entity_poly.type
_entity_poly.pdbx_seq_one_letter_code
_entity_poly.pdbx_strand_id
1 'polypeptide(L)'
;MEASERLIRHPGLDPLWRSIEREHRGKLLAAVVLVTGGLLLCVFSRLYSAWWPFAGSLSATLGAVWLLRSLGRQPVAAWREDLRERPGRFVWVYGMVTERMPFGLNLMRSGVLYIYDDTGEGHSFSMPADQLLLVTKTLNRLLPRAEFGYTQERELHYRGEISRLNK
;
A
#
# COMPACT_ATOMS: atom_id res chain seq x y z
N MET A 1 -15.73 4.50 22.70
CA MET A 1 -15.70 3.87 21.36
C MET A 1 -16.20 4.79 20.24
N GLU A 2 -17.19 5.67 20.46
CA GLU A 2 -17.71 6.56 19.39
C GLU A 2 -16.71 7.60 18.84
N ALA A 3 -15.80 8.11 19.67
CA ALA A 3 -14.84 9.13 19.25
C ALA A 3 -13.87 8.61 18.17
N SER A 4 -13.34 7.39 18.35
CA SER A 4 -12.47 6.74 17.37
C SER A 4 -13.19 6.49 16.04
N GLU A 5 -14.47 6.15 16.07
CA GLU A 5 -15.24 5.92 14.84
C GLU A 5 -15.45 7.21 14.02
N ARG A 6 -15.69 8.35 14.69
CA ARG A 6 -15.75 9.66 14.01
C ARG A 6 -14.38 10.08 13.46
N LEU A 7 -13.30 9.77 14.18
CA LEU A 7 -11.94 10.07 13.74
C LEU A 7 -11.47 9.17 12.57
N ILE A 8 -11.91 7.91 12.49
CA ILE A 8 -11.60 7.01 11.36
C ILE A 8 -12.32 7.46 10.07
N ARG A 9 -13.53 8.01 10.20
CA ARG A 9 -14.27 8.60 9.08
C ARG A 9 -13.86 10.05 8.78
N HIS A 10 -12.82 10.57 9.43
CA HIS A 10 -12.41 11.95 9.27
C HIS A 10 -11.85 12.17 7.85
N PRO A 11 -12.25 13.27 7.16
CA PRO A 11 -11.81 13.54 5.78
C PRO A 11 -10.29 13.69 5.64
N GLY A 12 -9.60 13.96 6.75
CA GLY A 12 -8.13 13.99 6.81
C GLY A 12 -7.44 12.65 6.48
N LEU A 13 -8.16 11.52 6.52
CA LEU A 13 -7.63 10.21 6.11
C LEU A 13 -8.02 9.81 4.68
N ASP A 14 -8.84 10.59 3.98
CA ASP A 14 -9.21 10.31 2.59
C ASP A 14 -8.01 10.18 1.64
N PRO A 15 -6.90 10.94 1.79
CA PRO A 15 -5.70 10.70 1.00
C PRO A 15 -5.11 9.30 1.19
N LEU A 16 -5.11 8.77 2.43
CA LEU A 16 -4.62 7.44 2.77
C LEU A 16 -5.51 6.35 2.16
N TRP A 17 -6.83 6.50 2.26
CA TRP A 17 -7.77 5.56 1.64
C TRP A 17 -7.62 5.54 0.12
N ARG A 18 -7.45 6.72 -0.49
CA ARG A 18 -7.19 6.83 -1.93
C ARG A 18 -5.84 6.25 -2.35
N SER A 19 -4.80 6.26 -1.52
CA SER A 19 -3.54 5.57 -1.85
C SER A 19 -3.69 4.06 -1.82
N ILE A 20 -4.36 3.51 -0.80
CA ILE A 20 -4.61 2.06 -0.68
C ILE A 20 -5.46 1.56 -1.85
N GLU A 21 -6.52 2.30 -2.17
CA GLU A 21 -7.42 1.98 -3.28
C GLU A 21 -6.69 2.04 -4.64
N ARG A 22 -5.82 3.04 -4.85
CA ARG A 22 -5.01 3.13 -6.09
C ARG A 22 -4.09 1.93 -6.27
N GLU A 23 -3.41 1.50 -5.21
CA GLU A 23 -2.54 0.33 -5.26
C GLU A 23 -3.34 -0.95 -5.55
N HIS A 24 -4.50 -1.11 -4.91
CA HIS A 24 -5.39 -2.23 -5.15
C HIS A 24 -5.92 -2.26 -6.59
N ARG A 25 -6.35 -1.11 -7.12
CA ARG A 25 -6.75 -0.97 -8.54
C ARG A 25 -5.61 -1.30 -9.49
N GLY A 26 -4.38 -0.91 -9.17
CA GLY A 26 -3.19 -1.28 -9.94
C GLY A 26 -2.99 -2.79 -10.01
N LYS A 27 -3.13 -3.49 -8.87
CA LYS A 27 -3.06 -4.96 -8.81
C LYS A 27 -4.18 -5.63 -9.61
N LEU A 28 -5.41 -5.13 -9.50
CA LEU A 28 -6.55 -5.62 -10.28
C LEU A 28 -6.35 -5.41 -11.79
N LEU A 29 -5.91 -4.22 -12.21
CA LEU A 29 -5.63 -3.94 -13.62
C LEU A 29 -4.53 -4.85 -14.17
N ALA A 30 -3.43 -5.04 -13.43
CA ALA A 30 -2.37 -5.96 -13.82
C ALA A 30 -2.90 -7.40 -13.98
N ALA A 31 -3.77 -7.85 -13.06
CA ALA A 31 -4.40 -9.17 -13.14
C ALA A 31 -5.28 -9.31 -14.38
N VAL A 32 -6.11 -8.29 -14.69
CA VAL A 32 -6.96 -8.27 -15.88
C VAL A 32 -6.12 -8.34 -17.15
N VAL A 33 -5.06 -7.53 -17.24
CA VAL A 33 -4.13 -7.53 -18.39
C VAL A 33 -3.46 -8.89 -18.57
N LEU A 34 -3.07 -9.55 -17.47
CA LEU A 34 -2.48 -10.89 -17.52
C LEU A 34 -3.46 -11.91 -18.10
N VAL A 35 -4.72 -11.88 -17.65
CA VAL A 35 -5.77 -12.81 -18.10
C VAL A 35 -6.12 -12.56 -19.58
N THR A 36 -6.35 -11.32 -19.98
CA THR A 36 -6.66 -10.99 -21.38
C THR A 36 -5.48 -11.26 -22.30
N GLY A 37 -4.26 -10.95 -21.87
CA GLY A 37 -3.03 -11.29 -22.59
C GLY A 37 -2.87 -12.80 -22.79
N GLY A 38 -3.08 -13.59 -21.74
CA GLY A 38 -3.03 -15.07 -21.81
C GLY A 38 -4.06 -15.65 -22.77
N LEU A 39 -5.30 -15.14 -22.74
CA LEU A 39 -6.37 -15.54 -23.66
C LEU A 39 -6.06 -15.19 -25.11
N LEU A 40 -5.57 -13.98 -25.38
CA LEU A 40 -5.16 -13.56 -26.72
C LEU A 40 -4.03 -14.46 -27.24
N LEU A 41 -3.06 -14.79 -26.40
CA LEU A 41 -1.97 -15.69 -26.75
C LEU A 41 -2.47 -17.09 -27.14
N CYS A 42 -3.50 -17.61 -26.45
CA CYS A 42 -4.17 -18.86 -26.84
C CYS A 42 -4.82 -18.78 -28.23
N VAL A 43 -5.45 -17.65 -28.56
CA VAL A 43 -6.16 -17.47 -29.84
C VAL A 43 -5.16 -17.33 -30.99
N PHE A 44 -4.13 -16.49 -30.82
CA PHE A 44 -3.12 -16.25 -31.86
C PHE A 44 -2.16 -17.42 -32.07
N SER A 45 -1.85 -18.17 -31.02
CA SER A 45 -0.94 -19.33 -31.11
C SER A 45 -1.46 -20.46 -31.98
N ARG A 46 -2.79 -20.54 -32.16
CA ARG A 46 -3.45 -21.51 -33.03
C ARG A 46 -2.96 -21.46 -34.48
N LEU A 47 -2.38 -20.33 -34.91
CA LEU A 47 -1.86 -20.12 -36.26
C LEU A 47 -0.37 -20.51 -36.43
N TYR A 48 0.40 -20.67 -35.35
CA TYR A 48 1.86 -20.78 -35.45
C TYR A 48 2.44 -22.07 -34.86
N SER A 49 1.95 -22.58 -33.73
CA SER A 49 2.57 -23.75 -33.07
C SER A 49 1.68 -24.36 -31.99
N ALA A 50 1.70 -25.69 -31.89
CA ALA A 50 0.85 -26.47 -30.98
C ALA A 50 1.20 -26.34 -29.49
N TRP A 51 2.36 -25.79 -29.11
CA TRP A 51 2.82 -25.73 -27.71
C TRP A 51 2.42 -24.43 -26.99
N TRP A 52 2.27 -23.34 -27.73
CA TRP A 52 1.87 -22.04 -27.22
C TRP A 52 0.46 -21.96 -26.57
N PRO A 53 -0.57 -22.71 -26.98
CA PRO A 53 -1.87 -22.70 -26.28
C PRO A 53 -1.78 -23.23 -24.84
N PHE A 54 -0.85 -24.16 -24.55
CA PHE A 54 -0.63 -24.61 -23.18
C PHE A 54 -0.06 -23.49 -22.30
N ALA A 55 0.93 -22.75 -22.81
CA ALA A 55 1.50 -21.60 -22.10
C ALA A 55 0.45 -20.50 -21.85
N GLY A 56 -0.38 -20.20 -22.85
CA GLY A 56 -1.48 -19.23 -22.70
C GLY A 56 -2.53 -19.69 -21.69
N SER A 57 -2.92 -20.98 -21.71
CA SER A 57 -3.89 -21.54 -20.76
C SER A 57 -3.38 -21.50 -19.32
N LEU A 58 -2.10 -21.83 -19.12
CA LEU A 58 -1.46 -21.74 -17.80
C LEU A 58 -1.47 -20.29 -17.28
N SER A 59 -1.07 -19.34 -18.13
CA SER A 59 -1.04 -17.91 -17.80
C SER A 59 -2.44 -17.38 -17.45
N ALA A 60 -3.46 -17.71 -18.25
CA ALA A 60 -4.83 -17.29 -18.02
C ALA A 60 -5.40 -17.88 -16.72
N THR A 61 -5.11 -19.15 -16.43
CA THR A 61 -5.56 -19.82 -15.20
C THR A 61 -4.92 -19.18 -13.96
N LEU A 62 -3.61 -18.94 -13.99
CA LEU A 62 -2.89 -18.27 -12.90
C LEU A 62 -3.40 -16.83 -12.69
N GLY A 63 -3.62 -16.09 -13.77
CA GLY A 63 -4.19 -14.75 -13.72
C GLY A 63 -5.60 -14.73 -13.13
N ALA A 64 -6.46 -15.67 -13.53
CA ALA A 64 -7.83 -15.77 -13.02
C ALA A 64 -7.86 -16.11 -11.52
N VAL A 65 -7.03 -17.06 -11.08
CA VAL A 65 -6.89 -17.41 -9.67
C VAL A 65 -6.38 -16.21 -8.86
N TRP A 66 -5.39 -15.48 -9.37
CA TRP A 66 -4.86 -14.30 -8.69
C TRP A 66 -5.87 -13.15 -8.62
N LEU A 67 -6.65 -12.94 -9.68
CA LEU A 67 -7.75 -11.96 -9.72
C LEU A 67 -8.84 -12.31 -8.69
N LEU A 68 -9.31 -13.56 -8.67
CA LEU A 68 -10.32 -14.03 -7.70
C LEU A 68 -9.86 -13.86 -6.25
N ARG A 69 -8.60 -14.21 -5.96
CA ARG A 69 -8.01 -14.02 -4.63
C ARG A 69 -7.89 -12.56 -4.25
N SER A 70 -7.65 -11.67 -5.22
CA SER A 70 -7.55 -10.22 -5.00
C SER A 70 -8.92 -9.57 -4.79
N LEU A 71 -9.96 -10.00 -5.52
CA LEU A 71 -11.34 -9.53 -5.36
C LEU A 71 -11.93 -9.82 -3.97
N GLY A 72 -11.56 -10.95 -3.35
CA GLY A 72 -12.04 -11.31 -2.01
C GLY A 72 -11.43 -10.49 -0.87
N ARG A 73 -10.38 -9.70 -1.12
CA ARG A 73 -9.72 -8.88 -0.11
C ARG A 73 -10.09 -7.41 -0.33
N GLN A 74 -10.84 -6.82 0.60
CA GLN A 74 -11.07 -5.38 0.64
C GLN A 74 -10.00 -4.72 1.54
N PRO A 75 -8.86 -4.26 1.00
CA PRO A 75 -7.75 -3.79 1.81
C PRO A 75 -8.12 -2.54 2.62
N VAL A 76 -8.95 -1.65 2.07
CA VAL A 76 -9.41 -0.45 2.77
C VAL A 76 -10.26 -0.80 3.99
N ALA A 77 -11.14 -1.79 3.88
CA ALA A 77 -11.97 -2.25 4.99
C ALA A 77 -11.12 -2.90 6.08
N ALA A 78 -10.17 -3.77 5.70
CA ALA A 78 -9.24 -4.39 6.64
C ALA A 78 -8.41 -3.34 7.41
N TRP A 79 -7.87 -2.33 6.73
CA TRP A 79 -7.12 -1.24 7.37
C TRP A 79 -7.97 -0.40 8.31
N ARG A 80 -9.24 -0.13 7.94
CA ARG A 80 -10.18 0.59 8.83
C ARG A 80 -10.48 -0.22 10.09
N GLU A 81 -10.66 -1.52 9.96
CA GLU A 81 -10.91 -2.40 11.10
C GLU A 81 -9.67 -2.52 11.99
N ASP A 82 -8.47 -2.69 11.41
CA ASP A 82 -7.22 -2.75 12.17
C ASP A 82 -6.97 -1.47 12.98
N LEU A 83 -7.22 -0.29 12.38
CA LEU A 83 -7.13 1.00 13.08
C LEU A 83 -8.20 1.19 14.16
N ARG A 84 -9.34 0.48 14.05
CA ARG A 84 -10.44 0.53 15.02
C ARG A 84 -10.20 -0.42 16.20
N GLU A 85 -9.90 -1.67 15.91
CA GLU A 85 -9.81 -2.75 16.89
C GLU A 85 -8.43 -2.78 17.57
N ARG A 86 -7.37 -2.45 16.82
CA ARG A 86 -5.97 -2.59 17.28
C ARG A 86 -5.12 -1.36 16.93
N PRO A 87 -5.51 -0.14 17.35
CA PRO A 87 -4.69 1.05 17.11
C PRO A 87 -3.30 0.94 17.76
N GLY A 88 -3.15 0.15 18.83
CA GLY A 88 -1.87 -0.10 19.49
C GLY A 88 -0.90 -0.98 18.70
N ARG A 89 -1.35 -1.62 17.61
CA ARG A 89 -0.49 -2.43 16.72
C ARG A 89 0.48 -1.55 15.93
N PHE A 90 0.10 -0.31 15.63
CA PHE A 90 0.92 0.62 14.89
C PHE A 90 1.84 1.36 15.85
N VAL A 91 3.14 1.14 15.71
CA VAL A 91 4.15 1.62 16.67
C VAL A 91 4.94 2.81 16.15
N TRP A 92 5.09 2.95 14.83
CA TRP A 92 5.89 4.02 14.26
C TRP A 92 5.31 4.52 12.94
N VAL A 93 5.16 5.84 12.82
CA VAL A 93 4.64 6.51 11.63
C VAL A 93 5.53 7.69 11.27
N TYR A 94 6.01 7.74 10.03
CA TYR A 94 6.76 8.89 9.54
C TYR A 94 6.43 9.20 8.08
N GLY A 95 6.46 10.48 7.75
CA GLY A 95 6.30 10.97 6.39
C GLY A 95 7.63 11.39 5.81
N MET A 96 7.91 11.00 4.57
CA MET A 96 9.05 11.48 3.79
C MET A 96 8.53 12.27 2.61
N VAL A 97 8.96 13.53 2.47
CA VAL A 97 8.65 14.34 1.28
C VAL A 97 9.81 14.21 0.31
N THR A 98 9.52 13.81 -0.92
CA THR A 98 10.47 13.80 -2.01
C THR A 98 10.17 14.97 -2.94
N GLU A 99 11.04 15.97 -2.93
CA GLU A 99 10.98 17.07 -3.89
C GLU A 99 11.75 16.66 -5.15
N ARG A 100 11.03 16.50 -6.26
CA ARG A 100 11.64 16.33 -7.57
C ARG A 100 11.52 17.66 -8.31
N MET A 101 12.67 18.29 -8.57
CA MET A 101 12.76 19.54 -9.34
C MET A 101 13.43 19.27 -10.70
N PRO A 102 12.76 18.60 -11.66
CA PRO A 102 13.25 18.60 -13.03
C PRO A 102 13.23 20.05 -13.55
N PHE A 103 14.38 20.58 -13.96
CA PHE A 103 14.55 21.93 -14.54
C PHE A 103 14.27 23.13 -13.64
N GLY A 104 14.37 22.99 -12.31
CA GLY A 104 14.21 24.12 -11.37
C GLY A 104 12.76 24.62 -11.22
N LEU A 105 11.79 23.97 -11.87
CA LEU A 105 10.36 24.25 -11.71
C LEU A 105 9.77 23.31 -10.65
N ASN A 106 9.13 23.87 -9.62
CA ASN A 106 8.53 23.13 -8.50
C ASN A 106 7.16 22.56 -8.91
N LEU A 107 7.16 21.61 -9.86
CA LEU A 107 5.94 21.14 -10.52
C LEU A 107 5.19 20.06 -9.74
N MET A 108 5.87 19.18 -8.98
CA MET A 108 5.20 18.10 -8.23
C MET A 108 5.98 17.73 -6.96
N ARG A 109 5.38 17.98 -5.78
CA ARG A 109 5.87 17.47 -4.49
C ARG A 109 5.11 16.21 -4.12
N SER A 110 5.81 15.08 -4.10
CA SER A 110 5.24 13.80 -3.65
C SER A 110 5.75 13.47 -2.26
N GLY A 111 4.90 12.87 -1.43
CA GLY A 111 5.28 12.31 -0.14
C GLY A 111 5.01 10.81 -0.09
N VAL A 112 5.73 10.13 0.78
CA VAL A 112 5.47 8.74 1.16
C VAL A 112 5.26 8.71 2.66
N LEU A 113 4.13 8.18 3.10
CA LEU A 113 3.86 7.89 4.49
C LEU A 113 4.23 6.44 4.78
N TYR A 114 5.09 6.23 5.76
CA TYR A 114 5.47 4.92 6.26
C TYR A 114 4.76 4.65 7.58
N ILE A 115 4.18 3.46 7.70
CA ILE A 115 3.53 2.97 8.92
C ILE A 115 4.13 1.60 9.22
N TYR A 116 4.74 1.44 10.39
CA TYR A 116 5.29 0.17 10.86
C TYR A 116 4.43 -0.38 11.98
N ASP A 117 4.23 -1.69 11.95
CA ASP A 117 3.58 -2.42 13.04
C ASP A 117 4.59 -2.91 14.10
N ASP A 118 4.07 -3.43 15.20
CA ASP A 118 4.81 -4.03 16.30
C ASP A 118 5.62 -5.27 15.89
N THR A 119 5.30 -5.88 14.75
CA THR A 119 6.05 -7.00 14.17
C THR A 119 7.21 -6.57 13.28
N GLY A 120 7.32 -5.26 12.98
CA GLY A 120 8.31 -4.69 12.08
C GLY A 120 7.89 -4.72 10.60
N GLU A 121 6.65 -5.09 10.28
CA GLU A 121 6.10 -4.99 8.93
C GLU A 121 5.85 -3.51 8.59
N GLY A 122 6.53 -3.04 7.54
CA GLY A 122 6.43 -1.67 7.05
C GLY A 122 5.47 -1.55 5.87
N HIS A 123 4.50 -0.67 6.00
CA HIS A 123 3.57 -0.29 4.93
C HIS A 123 3.90 1.12 4.43
N SER A 124 3.87 1.32 3.11
CA SER A 124 4.20 2.60 2.49
C SER A 124 3.05 3.11 1.63
N PHE A 125 2.71 4.39 1.78
CA PHE A 125 1.58 5.02 1.10
C PHE A 125 2.02 6.29 0.39
N SER A 126 1.97 6.28 -0.94
CA SER A 126 2.32 7.45 -1.75
C SER A 126 1.15 8.42 -1.88
N MET A 127 1.37 9.68 -1.53
CA MET A 127 0.38 10.75 -1.58
C MET A 127 1.01 12.13 -1.83
N PRO A 128 0.22 13.13 -2.25
CA PRO A 128 0.71 14.50 -2.37
C PRO A 128 1.27 15.05 -1.05
N ALA A 129 2.35 15.84 -1.11
CA ALA A 129 3.05 16.31 0.09
C ALA A 129 2.19 17.23 0.99
N ASP A 130 1.30 18.02 0.40
CA ASP A 130 0.30 18.86 1.07
C ASP A 130 -0.68 18.04 1.94
N GLN A 131 -0.99 16.81 1.51
CA GLN A 131 -1.90 15.91 2.22
C GLN A 131 -1.21 15.09 3.31
N LEU A 132 0.11 14.89 3.19
CA LEU A 132 0.91 14.11 4.12
C LEU A 132 0.82 14.64 5.55
N LEU A 133 0.89 15.98 5.72
CA LEU A 133 0.86 16.63 7.03
C LEU A 133 -0.52 16.50 7.70
N LEU A 134 -1.59 16.62 6.90
CA LEU A 134 -2.97 16.43 7.37
C LEU A 134 -3.21 14.98 7.83
N VAL A 135 -2.78 14.00 7.03
CA VAL A 135 -2.90 12.58 7.37
C VAL A 135 -2.12 12.27 8.63
N THR A 136 -0.86 12.69 8.72
CA THR A 136 0.01 12.45 9.89
C THR A 136 -0.59 13.05 11.17
N LYS A 137 -1.12 14.28 11.10
CA LYS A 137 -1.79 14.92 12.25
C LYS A 137 -3.06 14.19 12.66
N THR A 138 -3.82 13.67 11.70
CA THR A 138 -5.04 12.89 11.96
C THR A 138 -4.69 11.53 12.58
N LEU A 139 -3.65 10.87 12.08
CA LEU A 139 -3.14 9.62 12.63
C LEU A 139 -2.59 9.80 14.04
N ASN A 140 -1.92 10.90 14.36
CA ASN A 140 -1.45 11.19 15.72
C ASN A 140 -2.59 11.23 16.74
N ARG A 141 -3.78 11.71 16.34
CA ARG A 141 -4.97 11.67 17.19
C ARG A 141 -5.57 10.28 17.33
N LEU A 142 -5.40 9.42 16.33
CA LEU A 142 -5.93 8.05 16.31
C LEU A 142 -4.99 7.03 16.97
N LEU A 143 -3.69 7.29 16.93
CA LEU A 143 -2.63 6.40 17.36
C LEU A 143 -1.81 7.05 18.49
N PRO A 144 -2.39 7.24 19.68
CA PRO A 144 -1.72 7.97 20.77
C PRO A 144 -0.49 7.24 21.31
N ARG A 145 -0.34 5.94 21.01
CA ARG A 145 0.82 5.12 21.40
C ARG A 145 1.88 5.02 20.30
N ALA A 146 1.59 5.49 19.09
CA ALA A 146 2.54 5.43 17.99
C ALA A 146 3.55 6.57 18.11
N GLU A 147 4.80 6.28 17.79
CA GLU A 147 5.84 7.28 17.64
C GLU A 147 5.70 7.97 16.28
N PHE A 148 5.77 9.30 16.28
CA PHE A 148 5.72 10.09 15.05
C PHE A 148 7.07 10.69 14.72
N GLY A 149 7.37 10.71 13.42
CA GLY A 149 8.56 11.36 12.87
C GLY A 149 9.74 10.42 12.67
N TYR A 150 10.64 10.85 11.79
CA TYR A 150 11.82 10.10 11.41
C TYR A 150 13.00 10.42 12.34
N THR A 151 13.65 9.39 12.86
CA THR A 151 14.98 9.46 13.46
C THR A 151 15.78 8.25 13.00
N GLN A 152 17.10 8.41 12.83
CA GLN A 152 17.98 7.32 12.40
C GLN A 152 17.94 6.15 13.40
N GLU A 153 17.91 6.44 14.71
CA GLU A 153 17.81 5.43 15.76
C GLU A 153 16.53 4.57 15.63
N ARG A 154 15.38 5.20 15.32
CA ARG A 154 14.11 4.48 15.13
C ARG A 154 14.10 3.64 13.87
N GLU A 155 14.67 4.15 12.78
CA GLU A 155 14.81 3.36 11.56
C GLU A 155 15.61 2.08 11.84
N LEU A 156 16.75 2.21 12.53
CA LEU A 156 17.57 1.07 12.90
C LEU A 156 16.85 0.10 13.87
N HIS A 157 16.03 0.61 14.78
CA HIS A 157 15.24 -0.18 15.72
C HIS A 157 14.14 -0.99 15.02
N TYR A 158 13.26 -0.33 14.25
CA TYR A 158 12.08 -0.95 13.65
C TYR A 158 12.37 -1.71 12.36
N ARG A 159 13.43 -1.36 11.63
CA ARG A 159 13.89 -2.12 10.45
C ARG A 159 14.69 -3.38 10.83
N GLY A 160 14.91 -3.60 12.13
CA GLY A 160 15.50 -4.82 12.68
C GLY A 160 17.03 -4.89 12.60
N GLU A 161 17.72 -3.77 12.35
CA GLU A 161 19.19 -3.75 12.32
C GLU A 161 19.77 -3.81 13.74
N ILE A 162 19.14 -3.16 14.73
CA ILE A 162 19.61 -3.20 16.13
C ILE A 162 19.29 -4.54 16.81
N SER A 163 18.14 -5.15 16.49
CA SER A 163 17.74 -6.42 17.13
C SER A 163 18.60 -7.62 16.71
N ARG A 164 19.40 -7.49 15.63
CA ARG A 164 20.40 -8.49 15.21
C ARG A 164 21.81 -8.25 15.75
N LEU A 165 22.13 -7.01 16.15
CA LEU A 165 23.45 -6.64 16.69
C LEU A 165 23.60 -6.94 18.19
N ASN A 166 22.47 -7.17 18.89
CA ASN A 166 22.46 -7.43 20.32
C ASN A 166 22.26 -8.92 20.66
N LYS A 167 22.61 -9.83 19.74
CA LYS A 167 22.53 -11.28 19.93
C LYS A 167 23.85 -11.97 19.63
#